data_AF-A0A6J4EGK4-F1
#
_entry.id   AF-A0A6J4EGK4-F1
#
_cell.length_a   1.000
_cell.length_b   1.000
_cell.length_c   1.000
_cell.angle_alpha   90.00
_cell.angle_beta   90.00
_cell.angle_gamma   90.00
#
_symmetry.space_group_name_H-M   'P 1'
#
loop_
_entity.id
_entity.type
_entity.pdbx_description
1 polymer ?
#
loop_
_entity_poly.entity_id
_entity_poly.type
_entity_poly.pdbx_seq_one_letter_code
_entity_poly.pdbx_strand_id
1 'polypeptide(L)' 'MSWDRNDPINVWALKLHEEMHDFSGFFTGWNLSAERAFAEHIRALGKDIDALTVADLKAAAAHASSVSRDLIRRGVI' A
#
# COMPACT_ATOMS: atom_id res chain seq x y z
N MET A 1 17.36 -3.02 -3.99
CA MET A 1 16.91 -2.12 -2.91
C MET A 1 16.54 -2.99 -1.73
N SER A 2 17.36 -2.99 -0.69
CA SER A 2 17.17 -3.80 0.53
C SER A 2 15.99 -3.23 1.31
N TRP A 3 14.93 -4.03 1.46
CA TRP A 3 13.74 -3.65 2.21
C TRP A 3 14.09 -3.61 3.70
N ASP A 4 14.26 -2.41 4.25
CA ASP A 4 14.55 -2.24 5.68
C ASP A 4 13.28 -2.47 6.49
N ARG A 5 13.24 -3.57 7.24
CA ARG A 5 12.10 -3.92 8.10
C ARG A 5 11.90 -2.96 9.27
N ASN A 6 12.87 -2.08 9.54
CA ASN A 6 12.74 -1.02 10.54
C ASN A 6 12.32 0.32 9.93
N ASP A 7 12.13 0.44 8.61
CA ASP A 7 11.56 1.64 8.02
C ASP A 7 10.11 1.80 8.54
N PRO A 8 9.78 2.95 9.18
CA PRO A 8 8.44 3.21 9.69
C PRO A 8 7.33 3.00 8.65
N ILE A 9 7.59 3.27 7.37
CA ILE A 9 6.63 3.05 6.29
C ILE A 9 6.42 1.56 6.01
N ASN A 10 7.47 0.74 6.08
CA ASN A 10 7.35 -0.70 5.83
C ASN A 10 6.62 -1.41 6.96
N VAL A 11 6.86 -1.00 8.22
CA VAL A 11 6.10 -1.50 9.38
C VAL A 11 4.62 -1.15 9.27
N TRP A 12 4.31 0.07 8.83
CA TRP A 12 2.95 0.52 8.64
C TRP A 12 2.24 -0.20 7.49
N ALA A 13 2.94 -0.44 6.38
CA ALA A 13 2.45 -1.22 5.25
C ALA A 13 2.13 -2.66 5.65
N LEU A 14 3.00 -3.31 6.45
CA LEU A 14 2.75 -4.66 6.97
C LEU A 14 1.54 -4.72 7.90
N LYS A 15 1.44 -3.79 8.85
CA LYS A 15 0.32 -3.76 9.79
C LYS A 15 -1.01 -3.55 9.07
N LEU A 16 -1.00 -2.68 8.05
CA LEU A 16 -2.16 -2.45 7.21
C LEU A 16 -2.47 -3.66 6.31
N HIS A 17 -1.47 -4.37 5.80
CA HIS A 17 -1.67 -5.62 5.08
C HIS A 17 -2.35 -6.68 5.98
N GLU A 18 -1.92 -6.81 7.24
CA GLU A 18 -2.54 -7.73 8.21
C GLU A 18 -4.00 -7.35 8.53
N GLU A 19 -4.26 -6.08 8.83
CA GLU A 19 -5.62 -5.58 9.11
C GLU A 19 -6.56 -5.71 7.89
N MET A 20 -6.01 -5.56 6.68
CA MET A 20 -6.79 -5.66 5.45
C MET A 20 -6.77 -7.06 4.83
N HIS A 21 -6.15 -8.04 5.48
CA HIS A 21 -6.08 -9.43 4.99
C HIS A 21 -7.50 -10.04 4.86
N ASP A 22 -8.43 -9.68 5.76
CA ASP A 22 -9.83 -10.11 5.65
C ASP A 22 -10.54 -9.51 4.43
N PHE A 23 -10.07 -8.36 3.91
CA PHE A 23 -10.48 -7.78 2.63
C PHE A 23 -9.70 -8.37 1.44
N SER A 24 -9.30 -9.64 1.55
CA SER A 24 -8.49 -10.50 0.64
C SER A 24 -8.57 -10.28 -0.88
N GLY A 25 -9.59 -9.59 -1.41
CA GLY A 25 -9.66 -9.14 -2.80
C GLY A 25 -8.91 -7.86 -3.14
N PHE A 26 -8.48 -7.03 -2.17
CA PHE A 26 -7.88 -5.73 -2.46
C PHE A 26 -6.38 -5.79 -2.84
N PHE A 27 -5.63 -6.69 -2.21
CA PHE A 27 -4.17 -6.73 -2.26
C PHE A 27 -3.60 -7.92 -3.03
N THR A 28 -4.45 -8.83 -3.50
CA THR A 28 -4.02 -10.02 -4.23
C THR A 28 -3.29 -9.63 -5.52
N GLY A 29 -1.99 -9.95 -5.58
CA GLY A 29 -1.12 -9.66 -6.73
C GLY A 29 -0.33 -8.35 -6.64
N TRP A 30 -0.35 -7.65 -5.50
CA TRP A 30 0.52 -6.49 -5.30
C TRP A 30 1.95 -6.91 -4.99
N ASN A 31 2.90 -6.20 -5.60
CA ASN A 31 4.31 -6.27 -5.25
C ASN A 31 4.62 -5.28 -4.11
N LEU A 32 5.78 -5.45 -3.48
CA LEU A 32 6.24 -4.62 -2.37
C LEU A 32 6.22 -3.11 -2.68
N SER A 33 6.44 -2.72 -3.94
CA SER A 33 6.40 -1.32 -4.36
C SER A 33 4.98 -0.76 -4.37
N ALA A 34 3.99 -1.56 -4.74
CA ALA A 34 2.58 -1.19 -4.69
C ALA A 34 2.09 -1.02 -3.24
N GLU A 35 2.47 -1.92 -2.35
CA GLU A 35 2.16 -1.82 -0.91
C GLU A 35 2.79 -0.57 -0.29
N ARG A 36 4.02 -0.23 -0.70
CA ARG A 36 4.67 1.01 -0.26
C ARG A 36 3.94 2.26 -0.77
N ALA A 37 3.57 2.30 -2.04
CA ALA A 37 2.81 3.40 -2.62
C ALA A 37 1.44 3.57 -1.94
N PHE A 38 0.80 2.47 -1.55
CA PHE A 38 -0.41 2.49 -0.75
C PHE A 38 -0.17 3.17 0.61
N ALA A 39 0.84 2.70 1.35
CA ALA A 39 1.16 3.22 2.69
C ALA A 39 1.57 4.70 2.64
N GLU A 40 2.34 5.11 1.64
CA GLU A 40 2.70 6.51 1.41
C GLU A 40 1.46 7.37 1.14
N HIS A 41 0.52 6.89 0.32
CA HIS A 41 -0.72 7.61 0.02
C HIS A 41 -1.60 7.77 1.27
N ILE A 42 -1.75 6.72 2.07
CA ILE A 42 -2.50 6.79 3.32
C ILE A 42 -1.82 7.73 4.33
N ARG A 43 -0.50 7.62 4.48
CA ARG A 43 0.27 8.50 5.38
C ARG A 43 0.18 9.96 4.94
N ALA A 44 0.14 10.25 3.64
CA ALA A 44 -0.03 11.60 3.11
C ALA A 44 -1.39 12.22 3.43
N LEU A 45 -2.41 11.42 3.72
CA LEU A 45 -3.71 11.91 4.19
C LEU A 45 -3.62 12.49 5.62
N GLY A 46 -2.58 12.15 6.39
CA GLY A 46 -2.38 12.62 7.77
C GLY A 46 -3.48 12.16 8.74
N LYS A 47 -4.26 11.14 8.35
CA LYS A 47 -5.33 10.56 9.14
C LYS A 47 -4.80 9.39 9.96
N ASP A 48 -5.35 9.22 11.16
CA ASP A 48 -5.14 8.00 11.94
C ASP A 48 -5.83 6.82 11.24
N ILE A 49 -5.37 5.58 11.52
CA ILE A 49 -5.90 4.37 10.89
C ILE A 49 -7.40 4.24 11.18
N ASP A 50 -7.81 4.54 12.40
CA ASP A 50 -9.21 4.49 12.83
C ASP A 50 -10.09 5.57 12.17
N ALA A 51 -9.47 6.60 11.60
CA ALA A 51 -10.14 7.69 10.87
C ALA A 51 -10.16 7.46 9.35
N LEU A 52 -9.60 6.36 8.85
CA LEU A 52 -9.60 6.03 7.43
C LEU A 52 -10.98 5.54 7.00
N THR A 53 -11.53 6.18 5.97
CA THR A 53 -12.77 5.72 5.36
C THR A 53 -12.49 4.68 4.28
N VAL A 54 -13.51 3.89 3.95
CA VAL A 54 -13.46 2.97 2.80
C VAL A 54 -13.15 3.71 1.49
N ALA A 55 -13.53 4.99 1.37
CA ALA A 55 -13.22 5.81 0.21
C ALA A 55 -11.72 6.16 0.13
N ASP A 56 -11.10 6.51 1.26
CA ASP A 56 -9.65 6.78 1.36
C ASP A 56 -8.85 5.52 0.99
N LEU A 57 -9.27 4.37 1.51
CA LEU A 57 -8.64 3.07 1.22
C LEU A 57 -8.77 2.70 -0.27
N LYS A 58 -9.93 2.95 -0.90
CA LYS A 58 -10.12 2.76 -2.34
C LYS A 58 -9.23 3.68 -3.18
N ALA A 59 -9.08 4.94 -2.78
CA ALA A 59 -8.21 5.89 -3.48
C ALA A 59 -6.73 5.48 -3.40
N ALA A 60 -6.27 5.11 -2.21
CA ALA A 60 -4.92 4.59 -2.00
C ALA A 60 -4.68 3.29 -2.80
N ALA A 61 -5.66 2.38 -2.87
CA ALA A 61 -5.55 1.14 -3.63
C ALA A 61 -5.49 1.37 -5.14
N ALA A 62 -6.28 2.31 -5.65
CA ALA A 62 -6.20 2.71 -7.06
C ALA A 62 -4.82 3.30 -7.39
N HIS A 63 -4.27 4.13 -6.49
CA HIS A 63 -2.93 4.68 -6.64
C HIS A 63 -1.86 3.58 -6.66
N ALA A 64 -1.86 2.69 -5.67
CA ALA A 64 -0.96 1.55 -5.57
C ALA A 64 -1.01 0.62 -6.78
N SER A 65 -2.22 0.30 -7.25
CA SER A 65 -2.43 -0.51 -8.47
C SER A 65 -1.89 0.19 -9.71
N SER A 66 -2.02 1.52 -9.80
CA SER A 66 -1.44 2.28 -10.91
C SER A 66 0.09 2.27 -10.88
N VAL A 67 0.69 2.43 -9.69
CA VAL A 67 2.15 2.35 -9.52
C VAL A 67 2.65 0.95 -9.87
N SER A 68 1.97 -0.09 -9.39
CA SER A 68 2.27 -1.48 -9.72
C SER A 68 2.28 -1.74 -11.23
N ARG A 69 1.22 -1.31 -11.93
CA ARG A 69 1.12 -1.44 -13.39
C ARG A 69 2.20 -0.66 -14.14
N ASP A 70 2.53 0.54 -13.68
CA ASP A 70 3.59 1.35 -14.29
C ASP A 70 4.97 0.70 -14.11
N LEU A 71 5.26 0.15 -12.93
CA LEU A 71 6.50 -0.57 -12.65
C LEU A 71 6.63 -1.87 -13.47
N ILE A 72 5.54 -2.64 -13.60
CA ILE A 72 5.49 -3.81 -14.50
C ILE A 72 5.72 -3.38 -15.95
N ARG A 73 5.05 -2.31 -16.40
CA ARG A 73 5.22 -1.79 -17.77
C ARG A 73 6.63 -1.31 -18.05
N ARG A 74 7.33 -0.79 -17.03
CA ARG A 74 8.73 -0.36 -17.12
C ARG A 74 9.73 -1.50 -16.96
N GLY A 75 9.28 -2.72 -16.67
CA GLY A 75 10.15 -3.90 -16.47
C GLY A 75 11.06 -3.78 -15.26
N VAL A 76 10.67 -2.99 -14.25
CA VAL A 76 11.46 -2.75 -13.04
C VAL A 76 11.27 -3.88 -12.01
N ILE A 77 10.22 -4.69 -12.21
CA ILE A 77 9.80 -5.83 -11.40
C ILE A 77 9.13 -6.88 -12.27
#